data_AF-A0A519HNQ0-F1
#
_entry.id   AF-A0A519HNQ0-F1
#
_cell.length_a   1.000
_cell.length_b   1.000
_cell.length_c   1.000
_cell.angle_alpha   90.00
_cell.angle_beta   90.00
_cell.angle_gamma   90.00
#
_symmetry.space_group_name_H-M   'P 1'
#
loop_
_entity.id
_entity.type
_entity.pdbx_description
1 polymer ?
#
loop_
_entity_poly.entity_id
_entity_poly.type
_entity_poly.pdbx_seq_one_letter_code
_entity_poly.pdbx_strand_id
1 'polypeptide(L)'
;MIGLSLILVLTHAPVQEADSRAIIARAAAEAAANEPIRTTPFICVRDGSTPEINMCGALDLRREEERMQEYLRQANGAARSMDEVERSFGGPTSQRGYLNSAQSAWAAYASIVCTSAEDRFKDGSIRAMKYLGCMIKMTRERTHLIWKDYLSSSSDGTPVLPEPTDYVSEELRSAPTPEASPSSP
;
A
#
# COMPACT_ATOMS: atom_id res chain seq x y z
N MET A 1 42.29 -49.83 60.02
CA MET A 1 42.16 -48.46 59.46
C MET A 1 40.99 -48.49 58.49
N ILE A 2 40.03 -47.60 58.72
CA ILE A 2 38.74 -47.51 58.05
C ILE A 2 38.96 -46.93 56.64
N GLY A 3 38.38 -47.54 55.60
CA GLY A 3 38.44 -47.03 54.23
C GLY A 3 37.12 -47.25 53.51
N LEU A 4 36.38 -46.16 53.31
CA LEU A 4 35.02 -46.03 52.78
C LEU A 4 34.78 -46.74 51.43
N SER A 5 33.66 -47.46 51.35
CA SER A 5 32.97 -47.77 50.09
C SER A 5 32.47 -46.49 49.43
N LEU A 6 32.83 -46.28 48.16
CA LEU A 6 32.21 -45.27 47.30
C LEU A 6 31.49 -46.01 46.16
N ILE A 7 30.16 -46.08 46.24
CA ILE A 7 29.29 -46.57 45.17
C ILE A 7 29.13 -45.45 44.15
N LEU A 8 29.63 -45.64 42.94
CA LEU A 8 29.42 -44.74 41.81
C LEU A 8 28.06 -45.06 41.17
N VAL A 9 27.06 -44.19 41.37
CA VAL A 9 25.77 -44.27 40.67
C VAL A 9 25.92 -43.60 39.30
N LEU A 10 25.83 -44.37 38.23
CA LEU A 10 25.74 -43.88 36.85
C LEU A 10 24.32 -43.36 36.59
N THR A 11 24.13 -42.03 36.59
CA THR A 11 22.92 -41.40 36.08
C THR A 11 23.00 -41.32 34.55
N HIS A 12 22.05 -41.96 33.86
CA HIS A 12 21.88 -41.79 32.40
C HIS A 12 21.15 -40.47 32.14
N ALA A 13 21.79 -39.54 31.42
CA ALA A 13 21.18 -38.29 30.98
C ALA A 13 20.43 -38.49 29.64
N PRO A 14 19.15 -38.09 29.51
CA PRO A 14 18.47 -38.03 28.22
C PRO A 14 18.60 -36.61 27.64
N VAL A 15 19.63 -36.37 26.80
CA VAL A 15 19.80 -35.09 26.10
C VAL A 15 20.14 -35.37 24.65
N GLN A 16 19.14 -35.57 23.77
CA GLN A 16 19.41 -35.61 22.31
C GLN A 16 18.21 -35.39 21.36
N GLU A 17 16.95 -35.51 21.80
CA GLU A 17 15.80 -35.42 20.86
C GLU A 17 15.28 -34.00 20.60
N ALA A 18 15.34 -33.09 21.58
CA ALA A 18 14.80 -31.72 21.44
C ALA A 18 15.67 -30.82 20.52
N ASP A 19 16.98 -31.07 20.46
CA ASP A 19 17.94 -30.25 19.73
C ASP A 19 17.81 -30.47 18.20
N SER A 20 17.60 -31.72 17.78
CA SER A 20 17.45 -32.08 16.37
C SER A 20 16.25 -31.38 15.70
N ARG A 21 15.14 -31.20 16.42
CA ARG A 21 13.96 -30.48 15.91
C ARG A 21 14.23 -28.99 15.74
N ALA A 22 14.97 -28.39 16.67
CA ALA A 22 15.35 -26.97 16.60
C ALA A 22 16.29 -26.71 15.42
N ILE A 23 17.24 -27.62 15.17
CA ILE A 23 18.16 -27.54 14.03
C ILE A 23 17.41 -27.66 12.70
N ILE A 24 16.48 -28.61 12.57
CA ILE A 24 15.67 -28.78 11.35
C ILE A 24 14.78 -27.56 11.10
N ALA A 25 14.13 -27.02 12.14
CA ALA A 25 13.29 -25.84 12.02
C ALA A 25 14.08 -24.60 11.58
N ARG A 26 15.30 -24.43 12.09
CA ARG A 26 16.20 -23.34 11.71
C ARG A 26 16.71 -23.47 10.28
N ALA A 27 17.11 -24.68 9.86
CA ALA A 27 17.53 -24.94 8.48
C ALA A 27 16.38 -24.70 7.48
N ALA A 28 15.14 -25.03 7.84
CA ALA A 28 13.96 -24.75 7.02
C ALA A 28 13.67 -23.24 6.90
N ALA A 29 13.85 -22.47 7.97
CA ALA A 29 13.71 -21.02 7.94
C ALA A 29 14.81 -20.32 7.11
N GLU A 30 16.06 -20.80 7.22
CA GLU A 30 17.18 -20.31 6.41
C GLU A 30 17.00 -20.66 4.92
N ALA A 31 16.45 -21.83 4.59
CA ALA A 31 16.11 -22.22 3.23
C ALA A 31 14.96 -21.37 2.64
N ALA A 32 13.90 -21.10 3.41
CA ALA A 32 12.80 -20.23 2.98
C ALA A 32 13.25 -18.77 2.78
N ALA A 33 14.24 -18.30 3.55
CA ALA A 33 14.84 -16.98 3.38
C ALA A 33 15.75 -16.85 2.15
N ASN A 34 16.21 -17.99 1.59
CA ASN A 34 17.14 -18.05 0.47
C ASN A 34 16.50 -18.63 -0.81
N GLU A 35 15.19 -18.86 -0.82
CA GLU A 35 14.46 -19.19 -2.02
C GLU A 35 14.43 -17.93 -2.91
N PRO A 36 14.98 -17.98 -4.15
CA PRO A 36 14.86 -16.85 -5.06
C PRO A 36 13.37 -16.67 -5.32
N ILE A 37 12.80 -15.59 -4.79
CA ILE A 37 11.48 -15.10 -5.22
C ILE A 37 11.61 -15.00 -6.74
N ARG A 38 10.88 -15.85 -7.48
CA ARG A 38 10.78 -15.70 -8.93
C ARG A 38 10.12 -14.36 -9.18
N THR A 39 10.93 -13.34 -9.41
CA THR A 39 10.51 -12.01 -9.82
C THR A 39 10.23 -12.06 -11.32
N THR A 40 9.28 -12.89 -11.72
CA THR A 40 8.65 -12.68 -13.02
C THR A 40 7.96 -11.34 -12.92
N PRO A 41 8.31 -10.34 -13.76
CA PRO A 41 7.65 -9.05 -13.72
C PRO A 41 6.15 -9.27 -13.95
N PHE A 42 5.33 -8.76 -13.03
CA PHE A 42 3.89 -8.87 -13.17
C PHE A 42 3.43 -8.01 -14.35
N ILE A 43 2.87 -8.66 -15.36
CA ILE A 43 2.30 -8.01 -16.54
C ILE A 43 0.79 -7.90 -16.34
N CYS A 44 0.25 -6.70 -16.46
CA CYS A 44 -1.19 -6.48 -16.43
C CYS A 44 -1.83 -6.95 -17.75
N VAL A 45 -2.70 -7.96 -17.67
CA VAL A 45 -3.48 -8.50 -18.79
C VAL A 45 -4.95 -8.08 -18.63
N ARG A 46 -5.37 -7.03 -19.37
CA ARG A 46 -6.68 -6.38 -19.20
C ARG A 46 -7.84 -7.08 -19.91
N ASP A 47 -7.54 -7.99 -20.82
CA ASP A 47 -8.47 -8.82 -21.59
C ASP A 47 -8.40 -10.31 -21.18
N GLY A 48 -7.75 -10.59 -20.04
CA GLY A 48 -7.55 -11.93 -19.51
C GLY A 48 -8.74 -12.46 -18.71
N SER A 49 -8.45 -13.45 -17.87
CA SER A 49 -9.37 -14.01 -16.88
C SER A 49 -9.75 -12.98 -15.80
N THR A 50 -10.86 -13.23 -15.11
CA THR A 50 -11.33 -12.36 -14.01
C THR A 50 -10.23 -12.09 -12.95
N PRO A 51 -9.43 -13.07 -12.49
CA PRO A 51 -8.32 -12.80 -11.59
C PRO A 51 -7.27 -11.84 -12.18
N GLU A 52 -6.90 -12.01 -13.45
CA GLU A 52 -5.92 -11.13 -14.12
C GLU A 52 -6.42 -9.69 -14.22
N ILE A 53 -7.70 -9.52 -14.59
CA ILE A 53 -8.36 -8.21 -14.61
C ILE A 53 -8.41 -7.57 -13.22
N ASN A 54 -8.74 -8.36 -12.19
CA ASN A 54 -8.76 -7.86 -10.80
C ASN A 54 -7.37 -7.42 -10.33
N MET A 55 -6.32 -8.13 -10.73
CA MET A 55 -4.94 -7.75 -10.42
C MET A 55 -4.54 -6.45 -11.11
N CYS A 56 -4.93 -6.27 -12.39
CA CYS A 56 -4.77 -4.98 -13.08
C CYS A 56 -5.46 -3.84 -12.33
N GLY A 57 -6.71 -4.02 -11.92
CA GLY A 57 -7.44 -3.01 -11.13
C GLY A 57 -6.77 -2.69 -9.79
N ALA A 58 -6.16 -3.69 -9.14
CA ALA A 58 -5.39 -3.47 -7.92
C ALA A 58 -4.10 -2.68 -8.17
N LEU A 59 -3.42 -2.90 -9.30
CA LEU A 59 -2.30 -2.04 -9.70
C LEU A 59 -2.75 -0.60 -9.96
N ASP A 60 -3.91 -0.43 -10.60
CA ASP A 60 -4.45 0.89 -10.93
C ASP A 60 -4.74 1.67 -9.65
N LEU A 61 -5.40 1.03 -8.68
CA LEU A 61 -5.62 1.60 -7.36
C LEU A 61 -4.30 2.00 -6.68
N ARG A 62 -3.31 1.10 -6.67
CA ARG A 62 -2.01 1.38 -6.04
C ARG A 62 -1.33 2.62 -6.66
N ARG A 63 -1.37 2.78 -7.98
CA ARG A 63 -0.78 3.96 -8.64
C ARG A 63 -1.48 5.25 -8.23
N GLU A 64 -2.81 5.22 -8.09
CA GLU A 64 -3.57 6.39 -7.62
C GLU A 64 -3.30 6.67 -6.14
N GLU A 65 -3.14 5.64 -5.31
CA GLU A 65 -2.75 5.80 -3.91
C GLU A 65 -1.34 6.38 -3.78
N GLU A 66 -0.38 5.90 -4.55
CA GLU A 66 0.99 6.44 -4.63
C GLU A 66 0.97 7.92 -5.04
N ARG A 67 0.16 8.28 -6.05
CA ARG A 67 -0.05 9.69 -6.45
C ARG A 67 -0.65 10.51 -5.31
N MET A 68 -1.71 10.03 -4.66
CA MET A 68 -2.33 10.74 -3.54
C MET A 68 -1.33 10.95 -2.40
N GLN A 69 -0.49 9.96 -2.10
CA GLN A 69 0.51 10.04 -1.04
C GLN A 69 1.56 11.11 -1.36
N GLU A 70 1.96 11.24 -2.62
CA GLU A 70 2.84 12.31 -3.07
C GLU A 70 2.22 13.70 -2.81
N TYR A 71 0.96 13.89 -3.19
CA TYR A 71 0.25 15.14 -2.92
C TYR A 71 0.08 15.41 -1.42
N LEU A 72 -0.24 14.38 -0.63
CA LEU A 72 -0.37 14.48 0.82
C LEU A 72 0.96 14.85 1.49
N ARG A 73 2.08 14.33 0.99
CA ARG A 73 3.42 14.65 1.49
C ARG A 73 3.74 16.13 1.27
N GLN A 74 3.46 16.66 0.09
CA GLN A 74 3.65 18.08 -0.21
C GLN A 74 2.69 18.96 0.62
N ALA A 75 1.42 18.55 0.76
CA ALA A 75 0.44 19.27 1.55
C ALA A 75 0.79 19.31 3.04
N ASN A 76 1.38 18.25 3.59
CA ASN A 76 1.91 18.24 4.95
C ASN A 76 3.06 19.25 5.13
N GLY A 77 3.92 19.41 4.12
CA GLY A 77 4.96 20.43 4.12
C GLY A 77 4.39 21.85 4.12
N ALA A 78 3.39 22.10 3.27
CA ALA A 78 2.68 23.38 3.21
C ALA A 78 1.96 23.70 4.53
N ALA A 79 1.19 22.73 5.07
CA ALA A 79 0.47 22.86 6.32
C ALA A 79 1.42 23.10 7.51
N ARG A 80 2.59 22.45 7.54
CA ARG A 80 3.62 22.72 8.54
C ARG A 80 4.14 24.16 8.44
N SER A 81 4.34 24.67 7.23
CA SER A 81 4.82 26.04 7.02
C SER A 81 3.80 27.07 7.47
N MET A 82 2.51 26.85 7.18
CA MET A 82 1.40 27.66 7.71
C MET A 82 1.40 27.66 9.24
N ASP A 83 1.60 26.49 9.82
CA ASP A 83 1.69 26.31 11.27
C ASP A 83 2.88 27.05 11.91
N GLU A 84 4.01 27.15 11.23
CA GLU A 84 5.20 27.89 11.68
C GLU A 84 5.01 29.40 11.59
N VAL A 85 4.40 29.89 10.49
CA VAL A 85 4.11 31.31 10.28
C VAL A 85 3.15 31.83 11.35
N GLU A 86 2.01 31.18 11.57
CA GLU A 86 1.02 31.63 12.54
C GLU A 86 1.58 31.65 13.98
N ARG A 87 2.39 30.64 14.35
CA ARG A 87 3.07 30.62 15.65
C ARG A 87 4.04 31.78 15.83
N SER A 88 4.68 32.26 14.76
CA SER A 88 5.56 33.43 14.82
C SER A 88 4.82 34.72 15.17
N PHE A 89 3.50 34.77 14.92
CA PHE A 89 2.61 35.87 15.32
C PHE A 89 1.88 35.63 16.65
N GLY A 90 2.18 34.53 17.36
CA GLY A 90 1.59 34.18 18.65
C GLY A 90 0.21 33.51 18.57
N GLY A 91 -0.26 33.12 17.38
CA GLY A 91 -1.54 32.46 17.17
C GLY A 91 -1.49 30.93 17.38
N PRO A 92 -2.57 30.30 17.89
CA PRO A 92 -2.68 28.85 17.96
C PRO A 92 -3.07 28.25 16.60
N THR A 93 -2.34 27.23 16.13
CA THR A 93 -2.71 26.47 14.92
C THR A 93 -2.18 25.05 14.91
N SER A 94 -2.88 24.18 14.16
CA SER A 94 -2.57 22.77 13.96
C SER A 94 -3.02 22.28 12.56
N GLN A 95 -2.77 23.06 11.50
CA GLN A 95 -3.12 22.73 10.12
C GLN A 95 -2.63 21.33 9.74
N ARG A 96 -1.38 20.99 10.11
CA ARG A 96 -0.83 19.66 9.84
C ARG A 96 -1.59 18.57 10.60
N GLY A 97 -1.96 18.84 11.85
CA GLY A 97 -2.74 17.91 12.68
C GLY A 97 -4.13 17.65 12.11
N TYR A 98 -4.82 18.71 11.67
CA TYR A 98 -6.13 18.61 11.02
C TYR A 98 -6.05 17.87 9.69
N LEU A 99 -5.04 18.14 8.85
CA LEU A 99 -4.85 17.40 7.59
C LEU A 99 -4.69 15.89 7.82
N ASN A 100 -3.85 15.49 8.77
CA ASN A 100 -3.62 14.06 9.08
C ASN A 100 -4.86 13.39 9.67
N SER A 101 -5.63 14.12 10.49
CA SER A 101 -6.88 13.62 11.04
C SER A 101 -7.95 13.46 9.95
N ALA A 102 -8.07 14.44 9.06
CA ALA A 102 -8.95 14.39 7.91
C ALA A 102 -8.59 13.26 6.95
N GLN A 103 -7.29 13.00 6.73
CA GLN A 103 -6.85 11.87 5.90
C GLN A 103 -7.25 10.52 6.50
N SER A 104 -7.06 10.34 7.81
CA SER A 104 -7.45 9.12 8.52
C SER A 104 -8.96 8.89 8.46
N ALA A 105 -9.75 9.94 8.71
CA ALA A 105 -11.20 9.90 8.62
C ALA A 105 -11.68 9.61 7.19
N TRP A 106 -11.04 10.22 6.19
CA TRP A 106 -11.34 9.96 4.78
C TRP A 106 -11.08 8.50 4.41
N ALA A 107 -9.97 7.89 4.86
CA ALA A 107 -9.64 6.50 4.54
C ALA A 107 -10.72 5.53 5.08
N ALA A 108 -11.18 5.77 6.31
CA ALA A 108 -12.29 5.01 6.89
C ALA A 108 -13.60 5.21 6.09
N TYR A 109 -13.91 6.47 5.73
CA TYR A 109 -15.09 6.80 4.92
C TYR A 109 -15.06 6.12 3.54
N ALA A 110 -13.94 6.23 2.82
CA ALA A 110 -13.76 5.61 1.51
C ALA A 110 -13.92 4.09 1.57
N SER A 111 -13.31 3.45 2.59
CA SER A 111 -13.47 2.00 2.78
C SER A 111 -14.93 1.61 3.00
N ILE A 112 -15.68 2.33 3.86
CA ILE A 112 -17.10 2.02 4.13
C ILE A 112 -17.94 2.15 2.86
N VAL A 113 -17.75 3.25 2.12
CA VAL A 113 -18.48 3.51 0.86
C VAL A 113 -18.17 2.43 -0.18
N CYS A 114 -16.90 2.06 -0.35
CA CYS A 114 -16.50 1.10 -1.37
C CYS A 114 -16.83 -0.35 -1.01
N THR A 115 -16.83 -0.71 0.28
CA THR A 115 -17.38 -1.99 0.73
C THR A 115 -18.88 -2.07 0.46
N SER A 116 -19.64 -0.99 0.66
CA SER A 116 -21.06 -0.95 0.28
C SER A 116 -21.26 -1.11 -1.24
N ALA A 117 -20.38 -0.50 -2.05
CA ALA A 117 -20.40 -0.68 -3.50
C ALA A 117 -20.12 -2.14 -3.91
N GLU A 118 -19.20 -2.83 -3.22
CA GLU A 118 -18.91 -4.25 -3.43
C GLU A 118 -20.11 -5.16 -3.07
N ASP A 119 -20.74 -4.93 -1.91
CA ASP A 119 -21.81 -5.77 -1.37
C ASP A 119 -23.01 -5.88 -2.33
N ARG A 120 -23.31 -4.80 -3.06
CA ARG A 120 -24.36 -4.79 -4.10
C ARG A 120 -24.10 -5.80 -5.23
N PHE A 121 -22.86 -6.25 -5.42
CA PHE A 121 -22.45 -7.18 -6.47
C PHE A 121 -21.89 -8.50 -5.90
N LYS A 122 -22.26 -8.85 -4.65
CA LYS A 122 -21.66 -9.95 -3.90
C LYS A 122 -21.64 -11.32 -4.60
N ASP A 123 -22.60 -11.56 -5.48
CA ASP A 123 -22.78 -12.84 -6.19
C ASP A 123 -22.13 -12.87 -7.59
N GLY A 124 -21.42 -11.82 -8.01
CA GLY A 124 -20.87 -11.67 -9.36
C GLY A 124 -19.35 -11.64 -9.44
N SER A 125 -18.81 -11.99 -10.61
CA SER A 125 -17.37 -11.88 -10.94
C SER A 125 -16.87 -10.42 -10.97
N ILE A 126 -17.77 -9.45 -11.11
CA ILE A 126 -17.45 -8.01 -11.14
C ILE A 126 -17.25 -7.39 -9.75
N ARG A 127 -17.51 -8.15 -8.68
CA ARG A 127 -17.49 -7.68 -7.30
C ARG A 127 -16.21 -6.92 -6.94
N ALA A 128 -15.06 -7.54 -7.16
CA ALA A 128 -13.75 -6.94 -6.89
C ALA A 128 -13.52 -5.65 -7.71
N MET A 129 -13.90 -5.66 -8.99
CA MET A 129 -13.78 -4.47 -9.84
C MET A 129 -14.68 -3.31 -9.39
N LYS A 130 -15.80 -3.57 -8.72
CA LYS A 130 -16.64 -2.51 -8.15
C LYS A 130 -16.01 -1.87 -6.92
N TYR A 131 -15.39 -2.65 -6.05
CA TYR A 131 -14.59 -2.12 -4.95
C TYR A 131 -13.42 -1.27 -5.48
N LEU A 132 -12.61 -1.85 -6.39
CA LEU A 132 -11.42 -1.22 -6.94
C LEU A 132 -11.75 0.08 -7.68
N GLY A 133 -12.76 0.07 -8.56
CA GLY A 133 -13.19 1.26 -9.28
C GLY A 133 -13.73 2.35 -8.35
N CYS A 134 -14.42 1.97 -7.28
CA CYS A 134 -14.85 2.92 -6.24
C CYS A 134 -13.64 3.56 -5.55
N MET A 135 -12.67 2.76 -5.09
CA MET A 135 -11.49 3.27 -4.40
C MET A 135 -10.65 4.17 -5.30
N ILE A 136 -10.45 3.82 -6.57
CA ILE A 136 -9.77 4.67 -7.55
C ILE A 136 -10.45 6.05 -7.64
N LYS A 137 -11.78 6.08 -7.79
CA LYS A 137 -12.53 7.33 -7.86
C LYS A 137 -12.36 8.15 -6.58
N MET A 138 -12.54 7.53 -5.41
CA MET A 138 -12.39 8.19 -4.12
C MET A 138 -10.99 8.79 -3.91
N THR A 139 -9.96 8.05 -4.32
CA THR A 139 -8.55 8.48 -4.23
C THR A 139 -8.26 9.66 -5.15
N ARG A 140 -8.77 9.65 -6.39
CA ARG A 140 -8.67 10.79 -7.33
C ARG A 140 -9.36 12.04 -6.77
N GLU A 141 -10.59 11.90 -6.27
CA GLU A 141 -11.32 13.01 -5.62
C GLU A 141 -10.55 13.57 -4.41
N ARG A 142 -10.00 12.70 -3.58
CA ARG A 142 -9.21 13.11 -2.41
C ARG A 142 -7.93 13.84 -2.82
N THR A 143 -7.23 13.35 -3.83
CA THR A 143 -6.01 13.97 -4.37
C THR A 143 -6.31 15.40 -4.85
N HIS A 144 -7.42 15.58 -5.57
CA HIS A 144 -7.87 16.91 -6.00
C HIS A 144 -8.19 17.84 -4.84
N LEU A 145 -8.89 17.36 -3.80
CA LEU A 145 -9.17 18.17 -2.61
C LEU A 145 -7.88 18.58 -1.86
N ILE A 146 -6.95 17.65 -1.68
CA ILE A 146 -5.64 17.95 -1.07
C ILE A 146 -4.91 19.03 -1.88
N TRP A 147 -4.89 18.89 -3.21
CA TRP A 147 -4.29 19.89 -4.09
C TRP A 147 -4.96 21.25 -3.93
N LYS A 148 -6.28 21.29 -4.03
CA LYS A 148 -7.05 22.52 -3.99
C LYS A 148 -6.85 23.27 -2.67
N ASP A 149 -6.89 22.55 -1.55
CA ASP A 149 -6.92 23.15 -0.22
C ASP A 149 -5.52 23.56 0.28
N TYR A 150 -4.45 22.90 -0.18
CA TYR A 150 -3.09 23.12 0.34
C TYR A 150 -2.03 23.50 -0.70
N LEU A 151 -2.25 23.21 -1.98
CA LEU A 151 -1.20 23.28 -3.01
C LEU A 151 -1.54 24.18 -4.19
N SER A 152 -2.80 24.58 -4.36
CA SER A 152 -3.28 25.37 -5.50
C SER A 152 -2.84 26.84 -5.47
N SER A 153 -2.45 27.35 -4.30
CA SER A 153 -2.07 28.75 -4.09
C SER A 153 -0.79 28.85 -3.28
N SER A 154 0.26 29.39 -3.88
CA SER A 154 1.49 29.84 -3.21
C SER A 154 1.49 31.39 -3.12
N SER A 155 2.50 31.95 -2.45
CA SER A 155 2.69 33.41 -2.40
C SER A 155 3.02 34.06 -3.75
N ASP A 156 3.47 33.29 -4.75
CA ASP A 156 3.77 33.77 -6.11
C ASP A 156 2.68 33.43 -7.15
N GLY A 157 1.58 32.81 -6.70
CA GLY A 157 0.47 32.39 -7.56
C GLY A 157 0.72 31.09 -8.34
N THR A 158 1.87 30.43 -8.15
CA THR A 158 2.19 29.15 -8.80
C THR A 158 1.80 27.97 -7.92
N PRO A 159 0.98 27.01 -8.40
CA PRO A 159 0.68 25.81 -7.65
C PRO A 159 1.95 25.00 -7.30
N VAL A 160 2.02 24.50 -6.06
CA VAL A 160 3.16 23.67 -5.58
C VAL A 160 3.26 22.35 -6.36
N LEU A 161 2.11 21.81 -6.78
CA LEU A 161 1.98 20.70 -7.71
C LEU A 161 0.92 21.05 -8.76
N PRO A 162 0.99 20.49 -9.97
CA PRO A 162 -0.05 20.66 -10.97
C PRO A 162 -1.40 20.12 -10.47
N GLU A 163 -2.50 20.69 -10.96
CA GLU A 163 -3.83 20.15 -10.69
C GLU A 163 -3.91 18.71 -11.21
N PRO A 164 -4.44 17.77 -10.43
CA PRO A 164 -4.55 16.39 -10.88
C PRO A 164 -5.83 16.26 -11.73
N THR A 165 -5.85 16.81 -12.96
CA THR A 165 -7.00 16.73 -13.90
C THR A 165 -6.87 15.61 -14.93
N ASP A 166 -5.66 15.11 -15.16
CA ASP A 166 -5.33 14.36 -16.38
C ASP A 166 -5.44 12.84 -16.24
N TYR A 167 -6.18 12.32 -15.24
CA TYR A 167 -6.26 10.89 -14.93
C TYR A 167 -6.58 10.01 -16.15
N VAL A 168 -7.54 10.43 -17.00
CA VAL A 168 -7.97 9.67 -18.18
C VAL A 168 -6.94 9.75 -19.32
N SER A 169 -6.31 10.90 -19.51
CA SER A 169 -5.32 11.10 -20.57
C SER A 169 -4.00 10.38 -20.26
N GLU A 170 -3.61 10.33 -18.99
CA GLU A 170 -2.45 9.58 -18.49
C GLU A 170 -2.70 8.07 -18.57
N GLU A 171 -3.91 7.61 -18.24
CA GLU A 171 -4.32 6.21 -18.36
C GLU A 171 -4.30 5.74 -19.82
N LEU A 172 -4.72 6.60 -20.76
CA LEU A 172 -4.62 6.34 -22.20
C LEU A 172 -3.18 6.37 -22.74
N ARG A 173 -2.30 7.26 -22.22
CA ARG A 173 -0.87 7.30 -22.61
C ARG A 173 -0.06 6.13 -22.04
N SER A 174 -0.48 5.60 -20.90
CA SER A 174 0.19 4.49 -20.21
C SER A 174 -0.30 3.12 -20.68
N ALA A 175 -1.35 3.07 -21.51
CA ALA A 175 -1.81 1.84 -22.11
C ALA A 175 -0.73 1.31 -23.08
N PRO A 176 -0.35 0.02 -23.02
CA PRO A 176 0.53 -0.56 -24.01
C PRO A 176 -0.09 -0.37 -25.39
N THR A 177 0.69 0.15 -26.35
CA THR A 177 0.28 0.24 -27.76
C THR A 177 -0.15 -1.15 -28.22
N PRO A 178 -1.30 -1.29 -28.91
CA PRO A 178 -1.69 -2.57 -29.47
C PRO A 178 -0.56 -3.03 -30.38
N GLU A 179 0.10 -4.11 -30.01
CA GLU A 179 1.05 -4.81 -30.86
C GLU A 179 0.28 -5.13 -32.16
N ALA A 180 0.81 -4.70 -33.29
CA ALA A 180 0.16 -4.89 -34.58
C ALA A 180 -0.23 -6.36 -34.72
N SER A 181 -1.54 -6.64 -34.80
CA SER A 181 -2.04 -7.99 -34.98
C SER A 181 -1.29 -8.63 -36.15
N PRO A 182 -0.68 -9.82 -35.98
CA PRO A 182 -0.14 -10.54 -37.12
C PRO A 182 -1.31 -10.82 -38.05
N SER A 183 -1.26 -10.22 -39.24
CA SER A 183 -2.17 -10.48 -40.33
C SER A 183 -2.22 -11.99 -40.59
N SER A 184 -3.37 -12.61 -40.32
CA SER A 184 -3.60 -14.03 -40.59
C SER A 184 -3.37 -14.34 -42.08
N PRO A 185 -2.72 -15.47 -42.41
CA PRO A 185 -2.57 -15.95 -43.78
C PRO A 185 -3.89 -16.44 -44.39
#